data_AF-B0C1P3-F1
#
_entry.id   AF-B0C1P3-F1
#
_cell.length_a   1.000
_cell.length_b   1.000
_cell.length_c   1.000
_cell.angle_alpha   90.00
_cell.angle_beta   90.00
_cell.angle_gamma   90.00
#
_symmetry.space_group_name_H-M   'P 1'
#
loop_
_entity.id
_entity.type
_entity.pdbx_description
1 polymer ?
#
loop_
_entity_poly.entity_id
_entity_poly.type
_entity_poly.pdbx_seq_one_letter_code
_entity_poly.pdbx_strand_id
1 'polypeptide(L)'
;MGNLSSEAQSAQLWMEQLSLEDRAVLELCNAADVDPTVAQCAAKISWKEQGFQVQPQETGELLLVALSNTPHQGEILQQVGTAPLMRLNFQIDGDQRLILAGTQDQFHLEERVWFASPNLRLRISLLKQANQLYQATWYSEVRMGVLPEPAPEELPHAASTK
;
A
#
# COMPACT_ATOMS: atom_id res chain seq x y z
N MET A 1 -21.73 -25.33 0.97
CA MET A 1 -21.29 -24.57 -0.21
C MET A 1 -20.86 -23.21 0.29
N GLY A 2 -19.63 -22.78 0.03
CA GLY A 2 -19.18 -21.44 0.44
C GLY A 2 -19.92 -20.38 -0.36
N ASN A 3 -20.36 -19.31 0.30
CA ASN A 3 -20.95 -18.17 -0.38
C ASN A 3 -19.85 -17.47 -1.18
N LEU A 4 -20.03 -17.37 -2.50
CA LEU A 4 -19.19 -16.56 -3.36
C LEU A 4 -19.79 -15.15 -3.41
N SER A 5 -18.97 -14.13 -3.16
CA SER A 5 -19.34 -12.72 -3.29
C SER A 5 -18.31 -11.98 -4.14
N SER A 6 -18.70 -10.81 -4.64
CA SER A 6 -17.81 -9.87 -5.32
C SER A 6 -18.21 -8.47 -4.91
N GLU A 7 -17.22 -7.65 -4.61
CA GLU A 7 -17.39 -6.26 -4.19
C GLU A 7 -16.46 -5.37 -5.01
N ALA A 8 -16.82 -4.10 -5.15
CA ALA A 8 -16.03 -3.11 -5.86
C ALA A 8 -16.01 -1.81 -5.07
N GLN A 9 -14.83 -1.21 -4.96
CA GLN A 9 -14.62 0.00 -4.19
C GLN A 9 -13.54 0.87 -4.82
N SER A 10 -13.65 2.18 -4.60
CA SER A 10 -12.67 3.17 -5.00
C SER A 10 -11.98 3.76 -3.77
N ALA A 11 -10.71 4.08 -3.88
CA ALA A 11 -9.96 4.79 -2.84
C ALA A 11 -8.98 5.78 -3.47
N GLN A 12 -8.65 6.83 -2.73
CA GLN A 12 -7.48 7.67 -3.03
C GLN A 12 -6.30 7.15 -2.24
N LEU A 13 -5.12 7.14 -2.86
CA LEU A 13 -3.90 6.56 -2.30
C LEU A 13 -2.74 7.53 -2.48
N TRP A 14 -1.99 7.72 -1.40
CA TRP A 14 -0.78 8.53 -1.33
C TRP A 14 0.40 7.61 -1.05
N MET A 15 1.52 7.86 -1.74
CA MET A 15 2.75 7.11 -1.54
C MET A 15 3.88 8.09 -1.31
N GLU A 16 4.57 7.91 -0.20
CA GLU A 16 5.68 8.74 0.24
C GLU A 16 6.90 7.85 0.41
N GLN A 17 8.02 8.21 -0.21
CA GLN A 17 9.30 7.61 0.13
C GLN A 17 9.74 8.17 1.48
N LEU A 18 10.14 7.29 2.40
CA LEU A 18 10.66 7.70 3.70
C LEU A 18 12.19 7.69 3.70
N SER A 19 12.76 8.51 4.60
CA SER A 19 14.17 8.38 4.96
C SER A 19 14.40 7.04 5.66
N LEU A 20 15.57 6.43 5.45
CA LEU A 20 15.96 5.23 6.20
C LEU A 20 16.24 5.51 7.68
N GLU A 21 16.45 6.78 8.03
CA GLU A 21 16.59 7.27 9.41
C GLU A 21 15.24 7.67 10.03
N ASP A 22 14.13 7.53 9.29
CA ASP A 22 12.80 7.82 9.82
C ASP A 22 12.50 6.89 11.01
N ARG A 23 11.94 7.45 12.07
CA ARG A 23 11.63 6.72 13.30
C ARG A 23 10.76 5.50 13.04
N ALA A 24 9.75 5.60 12.17
CA ALA A 24 8.87 4.48 11.86
C ALA A 24 9.62 3.34 11.15
N VAL A 25 10.58 3.68 10.29
CA VAL A 25 11.45 2.71 9.61
C VAL A 25 12.34 1.99 10.62
N LEU A 26 12.99 2.73 11.52
CA LEU A 26 13.85 2.16 12.56
C LEU A 26 13.06 1.25 13.52
N GLU A 27 11.86 1.68 13.94
CA GLU A 27 10.96 0.89 14.79
C GLU A 27 10.53 -0.40 14.09
N LEU A 28 10.21 -0.36 12.79
CA LEU A 28 9.83 -1.54 12.02
C LEU A 28 10.99 -2.54 11.88
N CYS A 29 12.19 -2.06 11.55
CA CYS A 29 13.39 -2.90 11.49
C CYS A 29 13.70 -3.56 12.84
N ASN A 30 13.61 -2.80 13.93
CA ASN A 30 13.82 -3.32 15.28
C ASN A 30 12.74 -4.35 15.68
N ALA A 31 11.47 -4.10 15.37
CA ALA A 31 10.38 -5.05 15.60
C ALA A 31 10.56 -6.34 14.80
N ALA A 32 11.22 -6.25 13.65
CA ALA A 32 11.60 -7.40 12.86
C ALA A 32 12.86 -8.10 13.38
N ASP A 33 13.68 -7.52 14.25
CA ASP A 33 15.03 -8.02 14.57
C ASP A 33 15.97 -7.98 13.34
N VAL A 34 15.98 -6.84 12.64
CA VAL A 34 16.84 -6.56 11.49
C VAL A 34 17.67 -5.31 11.73
N ASP A 35 18.95 -5.37 11.35
CA ASP A 35 19.82 -4.18 11.32
C ASP A 35 19.28 -3.17 10.27
N PRO A 36 18.84 -1.96 10.67
CA PRO A 36 18.28 -0.99 9.75
C PRO A 36 19.26 -0.54 8.65
N THR A 37 20.57 -0.73 8.83
CA THR A 37 21.57 -0.36 7.82
C THR A 37 21.50 -1.21 6.54
N VAL A 38 20.81 -2.36 6.57
CA VAL A 38 20.62 -3.20 5.38
C VAL A 38 19.39 -2.78 4.55
N ALA A 39 18.56 -1.88 5.06
CA ALA A 39 17.41 -1.35 4.35
C ALA A 39 17.86 -0.54 3.11
N GLN A 40 17.22 -0.78 1.98
CA GLN A 40 17.55 -0.13 0.71
C GLN A 40 16.53 0.96 0.35
N CYS A 41 15.27 0.75 0.70
CA CYS A 41 14.23 1.74 0.52
C CYS A 41 13.13 1.56 1.57
N ALA A 42 12.45 2.65 1.87
CA ALA A 42 11.27 2.65 2.71
C ALA A 42 10.18 3.51 2.08
N ALA A 43 8.93 3.08 2.26
CA ALA A 43 7.78 3.81 1.77
C ALA A 43 6.61 3.70 2.73
N LYS A 44 5.87 4.80 2.85
CA LYS A 44 4.58 4.84 3.52
C LYS A 44 3.51 5.01 2.45
N ILE A 45 2.49 4.18 2.53
CA ILE A 45 1.33 4.20 1.65
C ILE A 45 0.11 4.44 2.52
N SER A 46 -0.61 5.52 2.27
CA SER A 46 -1.86 5.83 2.97
C SER A 46 -3.01 5.83 1.99
N TRP A 47 -4.18 5.37 2.41
CA TRP A 47 -5.37 5.41 1.57
C TRP A 47 -6.59 5.88 2.33
N LYS A 48 -7.55 6.38 1.56
CA LYS A 48 -8.81 6.89 2.02
C LYS A 48 -9.89 6.39 1.07
N GLU A 49 -10.77 5.54 1.58
CA GLU A 49 -11.84 4.95 0.79
C GLU A 49 -12.83 6.02 0.34
N GLN A 50 -13.36 5.88 -0.86
CA GLN A 50 -14.45 6.74 -1.32
C GLN A 50 -15.77 6.07 -0.94
N GLY A 51 -16.27 6.41 0.24
CA GLY A 51 -17.61 6.01 0.67
C GLY A 51 -18.70 6.82 -0.04
N PHE A 52 -19.91 6.25 -0.11
CA PHE A 52 -21.11 7.08 -0.23
C PHE A 52 -21.25 7.91 1.05
N GLN A 53 -21.70 9.17 0.94
CA GLN A 53 -21.73 10.23 1.97
C GLN A 53 -22.27 9.86 3.37
N VAL A 54 -22.85 8.67 3.55
CA VAL A 54 -23.54 8.23 4.77
C VAL A 54 -22.66 7.32 5.65
N GLN A 55 -21.55 6.78 5.16
CA GLN A 55 -20.66 5.92 5.94
C GLN A 55 -19.35 6.63 6.33
N PRO A 56 -18.81 6.36 7.55
CA PRO A 56 -17.50 6.84 7.94
C PRO A 56 -16.46 6.42 6.90
N GLN A 57 -15.56 7.35 6.58
CA GLN A 57 -14.54 7.09 5.59
C GLN A 57 -13.43 6.26 6.21
N GLU A 58 -13.22 5.03 5.75
CA GLU A 58 -12.11 4.22 6.24
C GLU A 58 -10.79 4.74 5.65
N THR A 59 -9.80 4.86 6.54
CA THR A 59 -8.44 5.26 6.21
C THR A 59 -7.50 4.18 6.68
N GLY A 60 -6.51 3.85 5.87
CA GLY A 60 -5.47 2.90 6.23
C GLY A 60 -4.09 3.42 5.91
N GLU A 61 -3.10 2.79 6.54
CA GLU A 61 -1.69 3.09 6.37
C GLU A 61 -0.91 1.77 6.25
N LEU A 62 0.11 1.79 5.40
CA LEU A 62 1.00 0.69 5.13
C LEU A 62 2.44 1.21 5.12
N LEU A 63 3.27 0.66 5.99
CA LEU A 63 4.70 0.91 6.01
C LEU A 63 5.42 -0.28 5.37
N LEU A 64 6.33 0.03 4.44
CA LEU A 64 7.16 -0.93 3.72
C LEU A 64 8.62 -0.58 3.91
N VAL A 65 9.45 -1.58 4.20
CA VAL A 65 10.91 -1.46 4.21
C VAL A 65 11.50 -2.61 3.41
N ALA A 66 12.20 -2.30 2.31
CA ALA A 66 12.85 -3.31 1.49
C ALA A 66 14.27 -3.60 2.01
N LEU A 67 14.54 -4.88 2.24
CA LEU A 67 15.81 -5.43 2.67
C LEU A 67 16.38 -6.22 1.49
N SER A 68 17.50 -5.77 0.94
CA SER A 68 18.07 -6.45 -0.22
C SER A 68 19.55 -6.19 -0.40
N ASN A 69 20.25 -7.24 -0.84
CA ASN A 69 21.62 -7.16 -1.34
C ASN A 69 21.69 -7.21 -2.88
N THR A 70 20.54 -7.30 -3.57
CA THR A 70 20.47 -7.36 -5.03
C THR A 70 19.37 -6.46 -5.60
N PRO A 71 19.47 -5.98 -6.85
CA PRO A 71 18.47 -5.09 -7.42
C PRO A 71 17.09 -5.73 -7.63
N HIS A 72 17.00 -7.06 -7.73
CA HIS A 72 15.81 -7.74 -8.25
C HIS A 72 15.19 -8.77 -7.30
N GLN A 73 15.76 -9.01 -6.12
CA GLN A 73 15.18 -9.93 -5.15
C GLN A 73 15.65 -9.60 -3.75
N GLY A 74 14.81 -9.88 -2.77
CA GLY A 74 15.11 -9.68 -1.36
C GLY A 74 13.86 -9.89 -0.51
N GLU A 75 13.79 -9.19 0.61
CA GLU A 75 12.64 -9.21 1.51
C GLU A 75 12.03 -7.82 1.67
N ILE A 76 10.74 -7.75 1.94
CA ILE A 76 10.02 -6.55 2.34
C ILE A 76 9.42 -6.81 3.71
N LEU A 77 9.76 -5.95 4.68
CA LEU A 77 9.03 -5.81 5.91
C LEU A 77 7.77 -4.99 5.62
N GLN A 78 6.62 -5.50 6.03
CA GLN A 78 5.33 -4.89 5.80
C GLN A 78 4.57 -4.77 7.12
N GLN A 79 4.00 -3.59 7.40
CA GLN A 79 3.05 -3.41 8.48
C GLN A 79 1.87 -2.54 8.05
N VAL A 80 0.66 -3.05 8.24
CA VAL A 80 -0.60 -2.34 7.95
C VAL A 80 -1.16 -1.78 9.25
N GLY A 81 -1.17 -0.46 9.41
CA GLY A 81 -1.59 0.20 10.65
C GLY A 81 -0.88 -0.40 11.86
N THR A 82 -1.65 -0.93 12.82
CA THR A 82 -1.14 -1.60 14.02
C THR A 82 -1.15 -3.12 13.93
N ALA A 83 -1.40 -3.69 12.73
CA ALA A 83 -1.39 -5.13 12.53
C ALA A 83 0.01 -5.72 12.77
N PRO A 84 0.10 -7.04 13.03
CA PRO A 84 1.39 -7.72 13.11
C PRO A 84 2.22 -7.51 11.84
N LEU A 85 3.52 -7.28 12.02
CA LEU A 85 4.48 -7.21 10.92
C LEU A 85 4.49 -8.54 10.14
N MET A 86 4.48 -8.41 8.83
CA MET A 86 4.64 -9.51 7.87
C MET A 86 5.95 -9.35 7.11
N ARG A 87 6.59 -10.49 6.81
CA ARG A 87 7.77 -10.55 5.94
C ARG A 87 7.38 -11.17 4.60
N LEU A 88 7.63 -10.45 3.51
CA LEU A 88 7.38 -10.92 2.16
C LEU A 88 8.68 -11.04 1.40
N ASN A 89 8.89 -12.13 0.68
CA ASN A 89 9.92 -12.16 -0.34
C ASN A 89 9.46 -11.31 -1.52
N PHE A 90 10.37 -10.51 -2.08
CA PHE A 90 10.11 -9.81 -3.33
C PHE A 90 11.00 -10.32 -4.46
N GLN A 91 10.47 -10.26 -5.68
CA GLN A 91 11.21 -10.44 -6.91
C GLN A 91 10.75 -9.42 -7.95
N ILE A 92 11.68 -8.85 -8.71
CA ILE A 92 11.40 -8.10 -9.93
C ILE A 92 11.70 -9.02 -11.11
N ASP A 93 10.67 -9.35 -11.89
CA ASP A 93 10.82 -10.24 -13.04
C ASP A 93 11.40 -9.53 -14.28
N GLY A 94 11.63 -10.29 -15.35
CA GLY A 94 12.17 -9.76 -16.61
C GLY A 94 11.26 -8.72 -17.31
N ASP A 95 9.98 -8.69 -16.96
CA ASP A 95 8.98 -7.73 -17.45
C ASP A 95 8.84 -6.52 -16.50
N GLN A 96 9.74 -6.36 -15.52
CA GLN A 96 9.72 -5.29 -14.51
C GLN A 96 8.47 -5.32 -13.61
N ARG A 97 7.90 -6.51 -13.36
CA ARG A 97 6.82 -6.68 -12.39
C ARG A 97 7.39 -7.00 -11.02
N LEU A 98 6.92 -6.29 -10.00
CA LEU A 98 7.19 -6.62 -8.61
C LEU A 98 6.25 -7.75 -8.18
N ILE A 99 6.82 -8.86 -7.74
CA ILE A 99 6.12 -10.01 -7.19
C ILE A 99 6.44 -10.06 -5.71
N LEU A 100 5.41 -10.08 -4.87
CA LEU A 100 5.54 -10.24 -3.41
C LEU A 100 4.91 -11.57 -3.02
N ALA A 101 5.58 -12.34 -2.17
CA ALA A 101 5.03 -13.58 -1.66
C ALA A 101 5.47 -13.86 -0.23
N GLY A 102 4.53 -14.27 0.62
CA GLY A 102 4.83 -14.63 2.00
C GLY A 102 3.68 -15.34 2.67
N THR A 103 3.98 -16.02 3.78
CA THR A 103 3.01 -16.77 4.56
C THR A 103 3.01 -16.22 5.97
N GLN A 104 1.82 -15.99 6.52
CA GLN A 104 1.62 -15.66 7.93
C GLN A 104 0.42 -16.44 8.44
N ASP A 105 0.61 -17.13 9.56
CA ASP A 105 -0.35 -18.09 10.11
C ASP A 105 -0.77 -19.13 9.06
N GLN A 106 -2.08 -19.22 8.78
CA GLN A 106 -2.66 -20.13 7.79
C GLN A 106 -2.81 -19.52 6.39
N PHE A 107 -2.43 -18.25 6.22
CA PHE A 107 -2.63 -17.50 4.99
C PHE A 107 -1.34 -17.32 4.20
N HIS A 108 -1.43 -17.53 2.90
CA HIS A 108 -0.37 -17.25 1.95
C HIS A 108 -0.82 -16.11 1.02
N LEU A 109 -0.03 -15.04 0.99
CA LEU A 109 -0.24 -13.88 0.16
C LEU A 109 0.68 -13.96 -1.06
N GLU A 110 0.12 -13.75 -2.25
CA GLU A 110 0.87 -13.44 -3.46
C GLU A 110 0.36 -12.15 -4.07
N GLU A 111 1.23 -11.16 -4.22
CA GLU A 111 0.92 -9.93 -4.95
C GLU A 111 1.77 -9.78 -6.21
N ARG A 112 1.18 -9.19 -7.25
CA ARG A 112 1.88 -8.80 -8.47
C ARG A 112 1.53 -7.35 -8.76
N VAL A 113 2.54 -6.50 -8.89
CA VAL A 113 2.41 -5.06 -9.12
C VAL A 113 3.21 -4.69 -10.34
N TRP A 114 2.61 -3.95 -11.28
CA TRP A 114 3.29 -3.50 -12.48
C TRP A 114 2.69 -2.21 -13.03
N PHE A 115 3.44 -1.51 -13.86
CA PHE A 115 2.97 -0.30 -14.54
C PHE A 115 2.57 -0.65 -15.98
N ALA A 116 1.29 -0.49 -16.32
CA ALA A 116 0.83 -0.58 -17.71
C ALA A 116 1.18 0.71 -18.49
N SER A 117 1.38 1.82 -17.78
CA SER A 117 1.98 3.05 -18.27
C SER A 117 2.60 3.83 -17.08
N PRO A 118 3.37 4.90 -17.29
CA PRO A 118 3.95 5.69 -16.19
C PRO A 118 2.92 6.22 -15.15
N ASN A 119 1.65 6.31 -15.56
CA ASN A 119 0.54 6.84 -14.75
C ASN A 119 -0.55 5.81 -14.45
N LEU A 120 -0.39 4.55 -14.88
CA LEU A 120 -1.33 3.46 -14.61
C LEU A 120 -0.59 2.28 -14.00
N ARG A 121 -0.79 2.08 -12.69
CA ARG A 121 -0.31 0.91 -11.96
C ARG A 121 -1.44 -0.10 -11.84
N LEU A 122 -1.13 -1.36 -12.07
CA LEU A 122 -2.02 -2.49 -11.89
C LEU A 122 -1.46 -3.36 -10.78
N ARG A 123 -2.36 -3.89 -9.95
CA ARG A 123 -2.00 -4.81 -8.87
C ARG A 123 -3.01 -5.94 -8.77
N ILE A 124 -2.51 -7.14 -8.57
CA ILE A 124 -3.31 -8.33 -8.25
C ILE A 124 -2.82 -8.84 -6.91
N SER A 125 -3.74 -9.15 -6.01
CA SER A 125 -3.48 -9.75 -4.71
C SER A 125 -4.27 -11.04 -4.59
N LEU A 126 -3.59 -12.14 -4.25
CA LEU A 126 -4.19 -13.45 -4.05
C LEU A 126 -3.90 -13.87 -2.61
N LEU A 127 -4.96 -14.03 -1.83
CA LEU A 127 -4.89 -14.60 -0.49
C LEU A 127 -5.35 -16.06 -0.56
N LYS A 128 -4.51 -16.98 -0.13
CA LYS A 128 -4.78 -18.41 -0.11
C LYS A 128 -4.80 -18.92 1.33
N GLN A 129 -5.68 -19.85 1.63
CA GLN A 129 -5.71 -20.58 2.90
C GLN A 129 -5.69 -22.08 2.59
N ALA A 130 -4.76 -22.83 3.22
CA ALA A 130 -4.56 -24.26 2.95
C ALA A 130 -4.44 -24.58 1.43
N ASN A 131 -3.69 -23.76 0.70
CA ASN A 131 -3.50 -23.81 -0.76
C ASN A 131 -4.76 -23.61 -1.62
N GLN A 132 -5.90 -23.25 -1.02
CA GLN A 132 -7.11 -22.87 -1.74
C GLN A 132 -7.19 -21.35 -1.83
N LEU A 133 -7.63 -20.84 -2.98
CA LEU A 133 -7.88 -19.41 -3.15
C LEU A 133 -9.00 -18.99 -2.20
N TYR A 134 -8.67 -18.12 -1.25
CA TYR A 134 -9.61 -17.54 -0.30
C TYR A 134 -10.17 -16.22 -0.81
N GLN A 135 -9.31 -15.36 -1.35
CA GLN A 135 -9.70 -14.08 -1.94
C GLN A 135 -8.77 -13.72 -3.10
N ALA A 136 -9.34 -13.16 -4.16
CA ALA A 136 -8.60 -12.51 -5.23
C ALA A 136 -9.04 -11.06 -5.35
N THR A 137 -8.09 -10.15 -5.42
CA THR A 137 -8.38 -8.71 -5.55
C THR A 137 -7.56 -8.15 -6.70
N TRP A 138 -8.22 -7.32 -7.51
CA TRP A 138 -7.62 -6.63 -8.65
C TRP A 138 -7.77 -5.13 -8.47
N TYR A 139 -6.70 -4.39 -8.74
CA TYR A 139 -6.63 -2.95 -8.60
C TYR A 139 -6.15 -2.31 -9.91
N SER A 140 -6.83 -1.23 -10.31
CA SER A 140 -6.33 -0.26 -11.29
C SER A 140 -6.14 1.09 -10.62
N GLU A 141 -4.91 1.60 -10.62
CA GLU A 141 -4.51 2.78 -9.87
C GLU A 141 -3.95 3.82 -10.83
N VAL A 142 -4.66 4.94 -10.97
CA VAL A 142 -4.28 6.05 -11.87
C VAL A 142 -3.64 7.18 -11.06
N ARG A 143 -2.49 7.69 -11.53
CA ARG A 143 -1.82 8.84 -10.90
C ARG A 143 -2.68 10.09 -11.04
N MET A 144 -3.04 10.72 -9.91
CA MET A 144 -3.90 11.92 -9.88
C MET A 144 -3.19 13.23 -10.28
N GLY A 145 -1.85 13.23 -10.38
CA GLY A 145 -1.07 14.48 -10.53
C GLY A 145 -0.99 15.26 -9.22
N VAL A 146 -0.37 16.45 -9.25
CA VAL A 146 -0.46 17.40 -8.12
C VAL A 146 -1.85 18.04 -8.21
N LEU A 147 -2.73 17.77 -7.25
CA LEU A 147 -3.95 18.56 -7.10
C LEU A 147 -3.50 20.02 -6.82
N PRO A 148 -4.02 21.04 -7.52
CA PRO A 148 -3.80 22.41 -7.09
C PRO A 148 -4.22 22.54 -5.62
N GLU A 149 -3.49 23.33 -4.83
CA GLU A 149 -3.91 23.65 -3.47
C GLU A 149 -5.39 24.05 -3.51
N PRO A 150 -6.23 23.54 -2.57
CA PRO A 150 -7.59 24.02 -2.48
C PRO A 150 -7.54 25.55 -2.38
N ALA A 151 -8.23 26.22 -3.30
CA ALA A 151 -8.33 27.67 -3.26
C ALA A 151 -8.77 28.07 -1.84
N PRO A 152 -8.18 29.11 -1.23
CA PRO A 152 -8.63 29.59 0.06
C PRO A 152 -10.14 29.77 0.03
N GLU A 153 -10.86 29.16 0.99
CA GLU A 153 -12.29 29.40 1.18
C GLU A 153 -12.53 30.91 1.15
N GLU A 154 -13.25 31.40 0.15
CA GLU A 154 -13.71 32.79 0.14
C GLU A 154 -14.61 32.97 1.37
N LEU A 155 -14.05 33.60 2.40
CA LEU A 155 -14.82 34.10 3.52
C LEU A 155 -15.99 34.91 2.96
N PRO A 156 -17.24 34.64 3.35
CA PRO A 156 -18.39 35.33 2.79
C PRO A 156 -18.20 36.83 2.99
N HIS A 157 -18.16 37.57 1.89
CA HIS A 157 -18.11 39.02 1.90
C HIS A 157 -19.23 39.53 2.82
N ALA A 158 -18.84 40.17 3.91
CA ALA A 158 -19.77 40.85 4.80
C ALA A 158 -20.65 41.77 3.95
N ALA A 159 -21.95 41.51 3.97
CA ALA A 159 -22.93 42.34 3.30
C ALA A 159 -22.77 43.78 3.82
N SER A 160 -22.30 44.67 2.95
CA SER A 160 -22.28 46.10 3.25
C SER A 160 -23.71 46.59 3.21
N THR A 161 -24.30 46.79 4.38
CA THR A 161 -25.57 47.49 4.56
C THR A 161 -25.42 48.92 4.03
N LYS A 162 -26.31 49.32 3.12
CA LYS A 162 -26.64 50.72 2.87
C LYS A 162 -27.88 51.08 3.68
#